data_AF-A0A8N5I4B9-F1
#
_entry.id   AF-A0A8N5I4B9-F1
#
_cell.length_a   1.000
_cell.length_b   1.000
_cell.length_c   1.000
_cell.angle_alpha   90.00
_cell.angle_beta   90.00
_cell.angle_gamma   90.00
#
_symmetry.space_group_name_H-M   'P 1'
#
loop_
_entity.id
_entity.type
_entity.pdbx_description
1 polymer ?
#
loop_
_entity_poly.entity_id
_entity_poly.type
_entity_poly.pdbx_seq_one_letter_code
_entity_poly.pdbx_strand_id
1 'polypeptide(L)'
;MAVRNATEHLILEAISIHMEDKKVIRSSQHEFTKGKSCLTNLIAFYDETTTWMDEGRAVDIVYLDFSKAFNTVPHNILIGKLRKYGLDEWTVRWTENWLNGRSQSVMFSTKGSSRPVTSGVLQDSILGPVLFNLFISDLTERVDASSANSLMTQTWRSGQYPRVLCRHSEGP
;
A
#
# COMPACT_ATOMS: atom_id res chain seq x y z
N MET A 1 5.20 14.35 21.75
CA MET A 1 5.79 13.37 20.81
C MET A 1 5.69 11.94 21.35
N ALA A 2 6.17 11.65 22.57
CA ALA A 2 6.09 10.30 23.18
C ALA A 2 4.67 9.70 23.35
N VAL A 3 3.68 10.51 23.78
CA VAL A 3 2.29 10.04 23.99
C VAL A 3 1.59 9.66 22.66
N ARG A 4 1.93 10.35 21.57
CA ARG A 4 1.40 10.06 20.23
C ARG A 4 1.90 8.71 19.73
N ASN A 5 3.18 8.42 19.94
CA ASN A 5 3.76 7.13 19.52
C ASN A 5 3.19 5.97 20.35
N ALA A 6 3.01 6.13 21.65
CA ALA A 6 2.43 5.08 22.51
C ALA A 6 0.99 4.71 22.11
N THR A 7 0.15 5.70 21.78
CA THR A 7 -1.22 5.45 21.32
C THR A 7 -1.27 4.86 19.91
N GLU A 8 -0.37 5.27 19.01
CA GLU A 8 -0.21 4.63 17.69
C GLU A 8 0.16 3.14 17.82
N HIS A 9 0.98 2.77 18.81
CA HIS A 9 1.33 1.36 19.05
C HIS A 9 0.14 0.51 19.48
N LEU A 10 -0.70 1.02 20.40
CA LEU A 10 -1.90 0.31 20.85
C LEU A 10 -2.90 0.09 19.72
N ILE A 11 -3.09 1.10 18.87
CA ILE A 11 -3.98 1.02 17.72
C ILE A 11 -3.40 0.06 16.67
N LEU A 12 -2.09 0.10 16.43
CA LEU A 12 -1.41 -0.82 15.53
C LEU A 12 -1.54 -2.28 16.01
N GLU A 13 -1.43 -2.53 17.32
CA GLU A 13 -1.62 -3.86 17.90
C GLU A 13 -3.05 -4.36 17.68
N ALA A 14 -4.06 -3.53 17.99
CA ALA A 14 -5.47 -3.87 17.76
C ALA A 14 -5.77 -4.18 16.29
N ILE A 15 -5.25 -3.36 15.37
CA ILE A 15 -5.38 -3.57 13.93
C ILE A 15 -4.68 -4.86 13.50
N SER A 16 -3.46 -5.11 13.99
CA SER A 16 -2.66 -6.28 13.59
C SER A 16 -3.33 -7.59 14.02
N ILE A 17 -3.82 -7.66 15.26
CA ILE A 17 -4.57 -8.83 15.78
C ILE A 17 -5.79 -9.11 14.90
N HIS A 18 -6.55 -8.06 14.55
CA HIS A 18 -7.72 -8.18 13.69
C HIS A 18 -7.37 -8.65 12.28
N MET A 19 -6.25 -8.19 11.74
CA MET A 19 -5.78 -8.56 10.40
C MET A 19 -5.32 -10.02 10.32
N GLU A 20 -4.71 -10.54 11.40
CA GLU A 20 -4.31 -11.95 11.51
C GLU A 20 -5.54 -12.87 11.57
N ASP A 21 -6.55 -12.52 12.39
CA ASP A 21 -7.78 -13.31 12.54
C ASP A 21 -8.56 -13.43 11.22
N LYS A 22 -8.76 -12.29 10.53
CA LYS A 22 -9.58 -12.23 9.31
C LYS A 22 -8.82 -12.49 8.01
N LYS A 23 -7.52 -12.77 8.07
CA LYS A 23 -6.64 -12.95 6.88
C LYS A 23 -6.82 -11.83 5.84
N VAL A 24 -6.88 -10.58 6.31
CA VAL A 24 -7.18 -9.42 5.45
C VAL A 24 -6.05 -9.18 4.43
N ILE A 25 -4.80 -9.43 4.82
CA ILE A 25 -3.65 -9.37 3.91
C ILE A 25 -3.50 -10.72 3.20
N ARG A 26 -3.50 -10.69 1.85
CA ARG A 26 -3.24 -11.87 1.03
C ARG A 26 -1.80 -12.40 1.17
N SER A 27 -1.63 -13.69 0.94
CA SER A 27 -0.30 -14.33 0.90
C SER A 27 0.61 -13.77 -0.19
N SER A 28 0.06 -13.24 -1.28
CA SER A 28 0.82 -12.58 -2.35
C SER A 28 1.36 -11.19 -1.97
N GLN A 29 0.78 -10.53 -0.96
CA GLN A 29 1.26 -9.22 -0.50
C GLN A 29 2.50 -9.38 0.38
N HIS A 30 3.62 -8.85 -0.09
CA HIS A 30 4.92 -8.98 0.56
C HIS A 30 5.36 -7.75 1.35
N GLU A 31 4.83 -6.58 1.01
CA GLU A 31 5.24 -5.34 1.63
C GLU A 31 4.78 -5.24 3.08
N PHE A 32 5.67 -4.76 3.97
CA PHE A 32 5.48 -4.59 5.41
C PHE A 32 4.83 -5.79 6.13
N THR A 33 5.02 -7.01 5.60
CA THR A 33 4.51 -8.25 6.18
C THR A 33 5.65 -9.01 6.83
N LYS A 34 5.45 -9.46 8.08
CA LYS A 34 6.46 -10.19 8.83
C LYS A 34 6.89 -11.45 8.06
N GLY A 35 8.19 -11.67 7.94
CA GLY A 35 8.76 -12.84 7.25
C GLY A 35 8.75 -12.76 5.72
N LYS A 36 8.33 -11.64 5.13
CA LYS A 36 8.36 -11.41 3.68
C LYS A 36 9.34 -10.30 3.32
N SER A 37 9.92 -10.40 2.14
CA SER A 37 10.92 -9.47 1.60
C SER A 37 10.72 -9.24 0.11
N CYS A 38 11.48 -8.29 -0.45
CA CYS A 38 11.54 -8.09 -1.91
C CYS A 38 12.02 -9.37 -2.62
N LEU A 39 12.99 -10.07 -2.04
CA LEU A 39 13.52 -11.31 -2.62
C LEU A 39 12.47 -12.42 -2.65
N THR A 40 11.75 -12.64 -1.54
CA THR A 40 10.70 -13.67 -1.51
C THR A 40 9.55 -13.33 -2.46
N ASN A 41 9.25 -12.03 -2.63
CA ASN A 41 8.26 -11.57 -3.62
C ASN A 41 8.71 -11.90 -5.05
N LEU A 42 9.98 -11.62 -5.36
CA LEU A 42 10.56 -11.91 -6.67
C LEU A 42 10.57 -13.40 -6.96
N ILE A 43 10.96 -14.22 -5.99
CA ILE A 43 10.97 -15.69 -6.12
C ILE A 43 9.55 -16.21 -6.38
N ALA A 44 8.57 -15.80 -5.58
CA ALA A 44 7.18 -16.23 -5.75
C ALA A 44 6.61 -15.83 -7.12
N PHE A 45 6.93 -14.62 -7.59
CA PHE A 45 6.53 -14.15 -8.91
C PHE A 45 7.15 -14.97 -10.04
N TYR A 46 8.45 -15.26 -9.97
CA TYR A 46 9.12 -16.09 -10.97
C TYR A 46 8.54 -17.50 -11.00
N ASP A 47 8.36 -18.12 -9.84
CA ASP A 47 7.82 -19.47 -9.70
C ASP A 47 6.41 -19.62 -10.32
N GLU A 48 5.52 -18.66 -10.04
CA GLU A 48 4.17 -18.59 -10.63
C GLU A 48 4.22 -18.41 -12.15
N THR A 49 5.05 -17.45 -12.61
CA THR A 49 5.20 -17.13 -14.02
C THR A 49 5.77 -18.31 -14.82
N THR A 50 6.83 -18.96 -14.32
CA THR A 50 7.43 -20.12 -14.99
C THR A 50 6.48 -21.30 -15.02
N THR A 51 5.71 -21.53 -13.96
CA THR A 51 4.68 -22.58 -13.93
C THR A 51 3.65 -22.38 -15.05
N TRP A 52 3.17 -21.16 -15.25
CA TRP A 52 2.22 -20.88 -16.34
C TRP A 52 2.84 -21.02 -17.74
N MET A 53 4.12 -20.64 -17.90
CA MET A 53 4.84 -20.82 -19.15
C MET A 53 5.07 -22.31 -19.47
N ASP A 54 5.43 -23.12 -18.47
CA ASP A 54 5.64 -24.56 -18.62
C ASP A 54 4.34 -25.29 -18.99
N GLU A 55 3.20 -24.78 -18.55
CA GLU A 55 1.87 -25.26 -18.96
C GLU A 55 1.43 -24.76 -20.36
N GLY A 56 2.26 -23.99 -21.05
CA GLY A 56 1.98 -23.44 -22.38
C GLY A 56 0.94 -22.32 -22.39
N ARG A 57 0.68 -21.66 -21.24
CA ARG A 57 -0.23 -20.52 -21.15
C ARG A 57 0.45 -19.24 -21.65
N ALA A 58 -0.32 -18.38 -22.31
CA ALA A 58 0.12 -17.01 -22.54
C ALA A 58 0.14 -16.24 -21.21
N VAL A 59 1.23 -15.53 -20.94
CA VAL A 59 1.42 -14.75 -19.71
C VAL A 59 1.67 -13.29 -20.07
N ASP A 60 0.84 -12.41 -19.51
CA ASP A 60 0.98 -10.96 -19.60
C ASP A 60 1.25 -10.38 -18.21
N ILE A 61 2.26 -9.53 -18.09
CA ILE A 61 2.67 -8.95 -16.81
C ILE A 61 2.39 -7.44 -16.82
N VAL A 62 1.65 -6.98 -15.80
CA VAL A 62 1.32 -5.56 -15.61
C VAL A 62 1.93 -5.05 -14.31
N TYR A 63 2.82 -4.06 -14.43
CA TYR A 63 3.40 -3.37 -13.28
C TYR A 63 2.62 -2.09 -12.96
N LEU A 64 2.29 -1.88 -11.68
CA LEU A 64 1.64 -0.68 -11.19
C LEU A 64 2.57 0.06 -10.22
N ASP A 65 2.82 1.34 -10.50
CA ASP A 65 3.56 2.25 -9.63
C ASP A 65 2.69 3.43 -9.20
N PHE A 66 2.54 3.61 -7.89
CA PHE A 66 1.73 4.68 -7.30
C PHE A 66 2.59 5.90 -7.02
N SER A 67 2.42 6.94 -7.84
CA SER A 67 3.05 8.24 -7.60
C SER A 67 2.72 8.78 -6.21
N LYS A 68 3.75 8.98 -5.38
CA LYS A 68 3.62 9.48 -4.00
C LYS A 68 2.58 8.68 -3.17
N ALA A 69 2.59 7.35 -3.29
CA ALA A 69 1.58 6.45 -2.74
C ALA A 69 1.10 6.78 -1.31
N PHE A 70 2.04 7.03 -0.39
CA PHE A 70 1.70 7.39 0.99
C PHE A 70 1.01 8.75 1.13
N ASN A 71 1.22 9.70 0.22
CA ASN A 71 0.60 11.03 0.25
C ASN A 71 -0.77 11.06 -0.43
N THR A 72 -1.11 10.04 -1.22
CA THR A 72 -2.29 10.04 -2.10
C THR A 72 -3.44 9.16 -1.59
N VAL A 73 -3.29 8.45 -0.47
CA VAL A 73 -4.34 7.59 0.11
C VAL A 73 -5.58 8.41 0.51
N PRO A 74 -6.75 8.22 -0.14
CA PRO A 74 -7.95 8.99 0.21
C PRO A 74 -8.50 8.55 1.57
N HIS A 75 -8.67 9.49 2.51
CA HIS A 75 -9.05 9.16 3.89
C HIS A 75 -10.43 8.51 3.98
N ASN A 76 -11.42 9.02 3.25
CA ASN A 76 -12.77 8.46 3.23
C ASN A 76 -12.81 7.00 2.76
N ILE A 77 -12.01 6.66 1.74
CA ILE A 77 -11.91 5.29 1.22
C ILE A 77 -11.22 4.39 2.24
N LEU A 78 -10.10 4.85 2.83
CA LEU A 78 -9.40 4.10 3.87
C LEU A 78 -10.30 3.81 5.07
N ILE A 79 -11.00 4.81 5.60
CA ILE A 79 -11.92 4.64 6.73
C ILE A 79 -13.08 3.70 6.38
N GLY A 80 -13.64 3.81 5.17
CA GLY A 80 -14.65 2.87 4.67
C GLY A 80 -14.14 1.43 4.62
N LYS A 81 -12.89 1.22 4.22
CA LYS A 81 -12.25 -0.11 4.22
C LYS A 81 -12.06 -0.67 5.64
N LEU A 82 -11.64 0.14 6.60
CA LEU A 82 -11.51 -0.30 8.00
C LEU A 82 -12.86 -0.81 8.55
N ARG A 83 -13.94 -0.07 8.29
CA ARG A 83 -15.30 -0.52 8.64
C ARG A 83 -15.70 -1.79 7.90
N LYS A 84 -15.39 -1.91 6.60
CA LYS A 84 -15.66 -3.12 5.80
C LYS A 84 -14.93 -4.35 6.33
N TYR A 85 -13.68 -4.21 6.78
CA TYR A 85 -12.94 -5.29 7.42
C TYR A 85 -13.47 -5.62 8.83
N GLY A 86 -14.36 -4.79 9.36
CA GLY A 86 -15.07 -5.02 10.63
C GLY A 86 -14.22 -4.73 11.85
N LEU A 87 -13.31 -3.76 11.77
CA LEU A 87 -12.68 -3.19 12.97
C LEU A 87 -13.75 -2.49 13.82
N ASP A 88 -13.52 -2.45 15.13
CA ASP A 88 -14.43 -1.78 16.05
C ASP A 88 -14.49 -0.26 15.78
N GLU A 89 -15.65 0.35 16.03
CA GLU A 89 -15.89 1.75 15.69
C GLU A 89 -14.98 2.71 16.48
N TRP A 90 -14.49 2.30 17.66
CA TRP A 90 -13.54 3.12 18.42
C TRP A 90 -12.20 3.23 17.69
N THR A 91 -11.64 2.11 17.25
CA THR A 91 -10.41 2.05 16.45
C THR A 91 -10.55 2.81 15.13
N VAL A 92 -11.70 2.66 14.45
CA VAL A 92 -12.00 3.39 13.21
C VAL A 92 -12.03 4.90 13.45
N ARG A 93 -12.79 5.35 14.46
CA ARG A 93 -12.94 6.78 14.76
C ARG A 93 -11.64 7.40 15.25
N TRP A 94 -10.83 6.65 16.00
CA TRP A 94 -9.50 7.09 16.39
C TRP A 94 -8.62 7.30 15.16
N THR A 95 -8.63 6.35 14.21
CA THR A 95 -7.87 6.44 12.97
C THR A 95 -8.33 7.61 12.11
N GLU A 96 -9.64 7.83 12.01
CA GLU A 96 -10.22 8.98 11.32
C GLU A 96 -9.73 10.30 11.93
N ASN A 97 -9.77 10.43 13.26
CA ASN A 97 -9.24 11.60 13.96
C ASN A 97 -7.72 11.77 13.79
N TRP A 98 -6.97 10.67 13.72
CA TRP A 98 -5.52 10.68 13.50
C TRP A 98 -5.14 11.17 12.09
N LEU A 99 -5.96 10.84 11.08
CA LEU A 99 -5.79 11.32 9.71
C LEU A 99 -6.20 12.79 9.55
N ASN A 100 -7.27 13.19 10.24
CA ASN A 100 -7.86 14.52 10.23
C ASN A 100 -7.04 15.54 11.04
N GLY A 101 -7.31 16.84 10.83
CA GLY A 101 -6.66 17.92 11.58
C GLY A 101 -5.26 18.32 11.08
N ARG A 102 -4.82 17.76 9.95
CA ARG A 102 -3.60 18.18 9.27
C ARG A 102 -3.89 19.29 8.27
N SER A 103 -3.00 20.27 8.23
CA SER A 103 -2.99 21.29 7.18
C SER A 103 -1.58 21.40 6.60
N GLN A 104 -1.51 21.61 5.29
CA GLN A 104 -0.28 21.95 4.60
C GLN A 104 -0.28 23.44 4.32
N SER A 105 0.85 24.10 4.60
CA SER A 105 1.03 25.52 4.29
C SER A 105 2.11 25.67 3.24
N VAL A 106 1.84 26.45 2.21
CA VAL A 106 2.86 26.89 1.25
C VAL A 106 3.19 28.34 1.57
N MET A 107 4.47 28.61 1.78
CA MET A 107 4.99 29.96 1.98
C MET A 107 5.64 30.43 0.69
N PHE A 108 5.14 31.52 0.12
CA PHE A 108 5.79 32.18 -1.01
C PHE A 108 6.08 33.62 -0.60
N SER A 109 7.37 33.98 -0.56
CA SER A 109 7.81 35.26 0.00
C SER A 109 7.30 35.43 1.45
N THR A 110 6.41 36.39 1.71
CA THR A 110 5.87 36.77 3.03
C THR A 110 4.41 36.36 3.23
N LYS A 111 3.79 35.67 2.25
CA LYS A 111 2.39 35.22 2.34
C LYS A 111 2.32 33.70 2.42
N GLY A 112 1.63 33.21 3.45
CA GLY A 112 1.32 31.79 3.63
C GLY A 112 -0.14 31.50 3.33
N SER A 113 -0.41 30.41 2.62
CA SER A 113 -1.77 29.84 2.50
C SER A 113 -1.76 28.44 3.13
N SER A 114 -2.61 28.23 4.13
CA SER A 114 -2.84 26.91 4.73
C SER A 114 -4.06 26.25 4.10
N ARG A 115 -3.95 24.96 3.77
CA ARG A 115 -5.06 24.13 3.29
C ARG A 115 -5.12 22.82 4.06
N PRO A 116 -6.32 22.29 4.37
CA PRO A 116 -6.43 20.98 5.02
C PRO A 116 -5.87 19.88 4.11
N VAL A 117 -5.28 18.87 4.73
CA VAL A 117 -4.78 17.66 4.06
C VAL A 117 -5.93 16.67 3.97
N THR A 118 -6.35 16.35 2.75
CA THR A 118 -7.51 15.46 2.47
C THR A 118 -7.10 14.04 2.10
N SER A 119 -5.80 13.77 1.96
CA SER A 119 -5.26 12.47 1.55
C SER A 119 -3.89 12.21 2.17
N GLY A 120 -3.51 10.94 2.15
CA GLY A 120 -2.23 10.43 2.57
C GLY A 120 -2.20 9.99 4.03
N VAL A 121 -1.32 9.04 4.32
CA VAL A 121 -0.94 8.59 5.66
C VAL A 121 0.40 9.23 6.05
N LEU A 122 0.74 9.21 7.33
CA LEU A 122 2.01 9.78 7.79
C LEU A 122 3.18 8.83 7.48
N GLN A 123 4.16 9.32 6.74
CA GLN A 123 5.33 8.53 6.32
C GLN A 123 6.26 8.17 7.49
N ASP A 124 6.35 9.02 8.50
CA ASP A 124 7.16 8.80 9.72
C ASP A 124 6.35 8.19 10.87
N SER A 125 5.18 7.63 10.58
CA SER A 125 4.36 6.92 11.57
C SER A 125 4.56 5.41 11.45
N ILE A 126 4.55 4.73 12.60
CA ILE A 126 4.48 3.27 12.67
C ILE A 126 3.17 2.71 12.10
N LEU A 127 2.09 3.49 12.19
CA LEU A 127 0.74 3.10 11.74
C LEU A 127 0.55 3.33 10.23
N GLY A 128 1.27 4.31 9.67
CA GLY A 128 1.17 4.68 8.25
C GLY A 128 1.34 3.50 7.28
N PRO A 129 2.43 2.71 7.37
CA PRO A 129 2.63 1.52 6.53
C PRO A 129 1.52 0.47 6.65
N VAL A 130 0.99 0.23 7.86
CA VAL A 130 -0.08 -0.75 8.09
C VAL A 130 -1.39 -0.30 7.44
N LEU A 131 -1.73 0.99 7.57
CA LEU A 131 -2.90 1.56 6.92
C LEU A 131 -2.78 1.56 5.39
N PHE A 132 -1.57 1.78 4.87
CA PHE A 132 -1.31 1.65 3.44
C PHE A 132 -1.52 0.21 2.95
N ASN A 133 -1.01 -0.78 3.68
CA ASN A 133 -1.22 -2.19 3.37
C ASN A 133 -2.70 -2.58 3.32
N LEU A 134 -3.48 -2.13 4.31
CA LEU A 134 -4.93 -2.32 4.31
C LEU A 134 -5.59 -1.66 3.11
N PHE A 135 -5.15 -0.46 2.74
CA PHE A 135 -5.67 0.25 1.59
C PHE A 135 -5.44 -0.48 0.26
N ILE A 136 -4.30 -1.14 0.06
CA ILE A 136 -4.00 -1.84 -1.20
C ILE A 136 -4.46 -3.31 -1.22
N SER A 137 -4.87 -3.87 -0.08
CA SER A 137 -5.17 -5.31 0.05
C SER A 137 -6.29 -5.80 -0.89
N ASP A 138 -7.30 -4.99 -1.20
CA ASP A 138 -8.37 -5.32 -2.15
C ASP A 138 -7.98 -5.09 -3.62
N LEU A 139 -6.91 -4.34 -3.93
CA LEU A 139 -6.39 -4.24 -5.30
C LEU A 139 -5.89 -5.60 -5.78
N THR A 140 -5.27 -6.36 -4.87
CA THR A 140 -4.83 -7.73 -5.15
C THR A 140 -5.99 -8.72 -5.29
N GLU A 141 -7.22 -8.36 -4.89
CA GLU A 141 -8.40 -9.23 -5.04
C GLU A 141 -8.97 -9.25 -6.46
N ARG A 142 -8.86 -8.13 -7.17
CA ARG A 142 -9.59 -7.92 -8.44
C ARG A 142 -8.88 -8.49 -9.67
N VAL A 143 -7.66 -8.97 -9.52
CA VAL A 143 -6.82 -9.38 -10.65
C VAL A 143 -6.84 -10.88 -10.91
N ASP A 144 -7.30 -11.68 -9.94
CA ASP A 144 -7.45 -13.13 -10.06
C ASP A 144 -8.54 -13.55 -11.09
N ALA A 145 -9.28 -12.61 -11.69
CA ALA A 145 -10.57 -12.89 -12.32
C ALA A 145 -10.62 -12.97 -13.86
N SER A 146 -9.54 -12.72 -14.63
CA SER A 146 -9.71 -12.67 -16.10
C SER A 146 -8.57 -13.14 -17.01
N SER A 147 -7.35 -13.37 -16.55
CA SER A 147 -6.24 -14.01 -17.30
C SER A 147 -5.15 -14.37 -16.29
N ALA A 148 -4.10 -15.09 -16.70
CA ALA A 148 -2.91 -15.37 -15.89
C ALA A 148 -2.13 -14.06 -15.61
N ASN A 149 -2.74 -13.17 -14.85
CA ASN A 149 -2.28 -11.82 -14.56
C ASN A 149 -1.67 -11.83 -13.17
N SER A 150 -0.35 -11.71 -13.08
CA SER A 150 0.31 -11.45 -11.79
C SER A 150 0.46 -9.93 -11.63
N LEU A 151 -0.23 -9.33 -10.66
CA LEU A 151 -0.05 -7.93 -10.30
C LEU A 151 1.09 -7.80 -9.28
N MET A 152 2.18 -7.16 -9.70
CA MET A 152 3.22 -6.74 -8.78
C MET A 152 3.00 -5.26 -8.41
N THR A 153 2.57 -5.00 -7.18
CA THR A 153 2.59 -3.65 -6.60
C THR A 153 3.92 -3.44 -5.89
N GLN A 154 4.77 -2.56 -6.39
CA GLN A 154 5.96 -2.10 -5.67
C GLN A 154 5.73 -0.66 -5.23
N THR A 155 5.84 -0.39 -3.94
CA THR A 155 5.75 0.97 -3.40
C THR A 155 7.15 1.53 -3.24
N TRP A 156 7.54 2.45 -4.12
CA TRP A 156 8.86 3.06 -4.11
C TRP A 156 9.00 4.08 -2.97
N ARG A 157 10.03 3.96 -2.12
CA ARG A 157 10.51 5.09 -1.31
C ARG A 157 11.18 6.07 -2.27
N SER A 158 10.60 7.25 -2.45
CA SER A 158 11.08 8.31 -3.34
C SER A 158 12.59 8.53 -3.24
N GLY A 159 13.35 8.37 -4.34
CA GLY A 159 14.77 8.78 -4.32
C GLY A 159 15.71 8.45 -5.50
N GLN A 160 15.45 7.52 -6.43
CA GLN A 160 16.46 7.17 -7.44
C GLN A 160 15.84 6.59 -8.73
N TYR A 161 15.94 7.30 -9.86
CA TYR A 161 15.66 6.70 -11.18
C TYR A 161 16.72 5.64 -11.51
N PRO A 162 16.37 4.60 -12.29
CA PRO A 162 16.90 4.61 -13.66
C PRO A 162 15.88 4.23 -14.73
N ARG A 163 16.09 4.81 -15.92
CA ARG A 163 15.39 4.49 -17.16
C ARG A 163 15.69 3.05 -17.56
N VAL A 164 14.68 2.28 -17.94
CA VAL A 164 14.84 1.20 -18.92
C VAL A 164 13.74 1.36 -19.96
N LEU A 165 14.09 2.01 -21.07
CA LEU A 165 13.32 2.03 -22.29
C LEU A 165 13.82 0.85 -23.14
N CYS A 166 13.21 -0.33 -23.00
CA CYS A 166 13.47 -1.42 -23.94
C CYS A 166 12.67 -1.16 -25.23
N ARG A 167 13.29 -0.48 -26.20
CA ARG A 167 12.88 -0.64 -27.60
C ARG A 167 13.32 -2.01 -28.06
N HIS A 168 12.37 -2.82 -28.51
CA HIS A 168 12.65 -3.95 -29.37
C HIS A 168 13.21 -3.40 -30.69
N SER A 169 14.42 -3.79 -31.06
CA SER A 169 14.83 -3.83 -32.46
C SER A 169 14.87 -5.30 -32.85
N GLU A 170 13.91 -5.69 -33.67
CA GLU A 170 13.87 -6.97 -34.35
C GLU A 170 15.14 -7.15 -35.20
N GLY A 171 15.61 -8.40 -35.25
CA GLY A 171 16.69 -8.84 -36.14
C GLY A 171 16.31 -8.70 -37.62
N PRO A 172 17.25 -9.04 -38.51
CA PRO A 172 17.56 -10.46 -38.73
C PRO A 172 18.97 -10.89 -38.30
#